data_AF-A0A8T0EYK2-F1
#
_entry.id   AF-A0A8T0EYK2-F1
#
_cell.length_a   1.000
_cell.length_b   1.000
_cell.length_c   1.000
_cell.angle_alpha   90.00
_cell.angle_beta   90.00
_cell.angle_gamma   90.00
#
_symmetry.space_group_name_H-M   'P 1'
#
loop_
_entity.id
_entity.type
_entity.pdbx_description
1 polymer ?
#
loop_
_entity_poly.entity_id
_entity_poly.type
_entity_poly.pdbx_seq_one_letter_code
_entity_poly.pdbx_strand_id
1 'polypeptide(L)'
;MSSGKQKTLDDFGKPPKKQKTEEAGQNDQDFIKEIKQSRLTCAASIKDFKFNKKRVRVLSKTKDISENAESIVYWMSRDQRVQDNWAFLYAQRLALKLDLPLCVCFCLVPKFLEATIRHYRFMLKGLKEVADECESLNIHFHLLLGEAKTVLPAFVKENKVGGIVTDFSPLRVPRKWISDVLTKLPDDVSLCQVDAHNIVPCWIASDKQEYGARTIRRKIHDKLKEFLTEFPPVIKQKEIANCKLQDIEWEKIENTLEVNMDVQEVAWAKPGTAAGLLKISEFCNKRLRGFNDLRNDPTKDNLSNLSPWFHFGQISIQRTILTVLKFKSKCGASVDAFVEEAVIRRELADNFCYYNKNYDKVEGAYDWAKKTLKDHSKDKREYIYY
;
A
#
# COMPACT_ATOMS: atom_id res chain seq x y z
N MET A 1 3.51 44.78 59.20
CA MET A 1 2.39 45.53 58.60
C MET A 1 2.94 46.16 57.32
N SER A 2 2.69 45.55 56.16
CA SER A 2 1.63 45.92 55.19
C SER A 2 1.89 47.31 54.59
N SER A 3 1.99 47.54 53.28
CA SER A 3 1.19 46.96 52.20
C SER A 3 1.85 47.21 50.85
N GLY A 4 1.88 46.17 50.01
CA GLY A 4 1.99 46.32 48.56
C GLY A 4 0.64 46.73 47.98
N LYS A 5 0.65 47.55 46.92
CA LYS A 5 -0.51 47.80 46.07
C LYS A 5 -0.31 47.15 44.71
N GLN A 6 -1.24 46.25 44.40
CA GLN A 6 -1.48 45.58 43.12
C GLN A 6 -1.63 46.60 41.97
N LYS A 7 -1.02 46.27 40.83
CA LYS A 7 -1.48 46.74 39.52
C LYS A 7 -2.40 45.69 38.92
N THR A 8 -3.51 46.17 38.41
CA THR A 8 -4.70 45.46 37.92
C THR A 8 -4.48 44.74 36.60
N LEU A 9 -5.23 43.66 36.43
CA LEU A 9 -5.56 43.01 35.17
C LEU A 9 -6.30 44.01 34.28
N ASP A 10 -5.71 44.39 33.15
CA ASP A 10 -6.40 44.77 31.90
C ASP A 10 -5.35 45.33 30.92
N ASP A 11 -4.54 44.43 30.33
CA ASP A 11 -3.96 44.66 29.01
C ASP A 11 -3.40 43.34 28.43
N PHE A 12 -4.27 42.33 28.32
CA PHE A 12 -3.98 41.20 27.44
C PHE A 12 -4.61 41.48 26.09
N GLY A 13 -3.77 41.96 25.17
CA GLY A 13 -4.08 42.10 23.77
C GLY A 13 -4.74 40.83 23.21
N LYS A 14 -5.81 41.05 22.44
CA LYS A 14 -6.57 40.05 21.69
C LYS A 14 -5.62 39.03 21.02
N PRO A 15 -5.96 37.72 21.02
CA PRO A 15 -5.17 36.74 20.29
C PRO A 15 -5.24 37.02 18.78
N PRO A 16 -4.15 36.87 18.03
CA PRO A 16 -4.21 37.03 16.58
C PRO A 16 -5.08 35.91 15.97
N LYS A 17 -6.01 36.35 15.12
CA LYS A 17 -7.02 35.58 14.40
C LYS A 17 -6.42 34.53 13.46
N LYS A 18 -7.01 33.31 13.46
CA LYS A 18 -7.42 32.48 12.31
C LYS A 18 -6.59 32.39 10.99
N GLN A 19 -5.30 32.71 10.94
CA GLN A 19 -4.52 32.60 9.68
C GLN A 19 -3.83 31.24 9.42
N LYS A 20 -3.61 30.40 10.44
CA LYS A 20 -2.86 29.13 10.27
C LYS A 20 -3.61 28.02 9.51
N THR A 21 -4.93 28.01 9.54
CA THR A 21 -5.73 26.92 8.95
C THR A 21 -5.89 27.06 7.44
N GLU A 22 -5.97 28.30 6.93
CA GLU A 22 -6.10 28.59 5.49
C GLU A 22 -4.77 28.35 4.74
N GLU A 23 -3.63 28.77 5.30
CA GLU A 23 -2.30 28.52 4.72
C GLU A 23 -1.93 27.03 4.69
N ALA A 24 -2.29 26.28 5.75
CA ALA A 24 -2.07 24.82 5.78
C ALA A 24 -2.93 24.09 4.74
N GLY A 25 -4.21 24.47 4.61
CA GLY A 25 -5.12 23.90 3.62
C GLY A 25 -4.72 24.20 2.17
N GLN A 26 -4.19 25.40 1.91
CA GLN A 26 -3.69 25.78 0.59
C GLN A 26 -2.42 24.99 0.20
N ASN A 27 -1.45 24.89 1.11
CA ASN A 27 -0.21 24.11 0.89
C ASN A 27 -0.49 22.63 0.63
N ASP A 28 -1.48 22.06 1.33
CA ASP A 28 -1.88 20.67 1.16
C ASP A 28 -2.54 20.39 -0.20
N GLN A 29 -3.39 21.31 -0.68
CA GLN A 29 -3.96 21.23 -2.02
C GLN A 29 -2.90 21.37 -3.11
N ASP A 30 -1.94 22.28 -2.91
CA ASP A 30 -0.86 22.49 -3.87
C ASP A 30 0.08 21.29 -3.92
N PHE A 31 0.31 20.60 -2.79
CA PHE A 31 1.05 19.33 -2.76
C PHE A 31 0.36 18.23 -3.58
N ILE A 32 -0.96 18.06 -3.43
CA ILE A 32 -1.72 17.07 -4.21
C ILE A 32 -1.68 17.41 -5.71
N LYS A 33 -1.82 18.70 -6.07
CA LYS A 33 -1.69 19.16 -7.45
C LYS A 33 -0.30 18.91 -8.01
N GLU A 34 0.76 19.15 -7.24
CA GLU A 34 2.13 18.88 -7.64
C GLU A 34 2.34 17.39 -7.96
N ILE A 35 1.83 16.49 -7.11
CA ILE A 35 1.88 15.05 -7.38
C ILE A 35 1.14 14.72 -8.68
N LYS A 36 -0.07 15.24 -8.87
CA LYS A 36 -0.83 15.02 -10.11
C LYS A 36 -0.06 15.51 -11.34
N GLN A 37 0.55 16.70 -11.25
CA GLN A 37 1.34 17.27 -12.32
C GLN A 37 2.59 16.44 -12.61
N SER A 38 3.27 15.92 -11.57
CA SER A 38 4.45 15.06 -11.76
C SER A 38 4.15 13.80 -12.55
N ARG A 39 2.96 13.21 -12.36
CA ARG A 39 2.50 12.07 -13.15
C ARG A 39 2.29 12.44 -14.62
N LEU A 40 1.57 13.53 -14.87
CA LEU A 40 1.29 14.03 -16.23
C LEU A 40 2.57 14.43 -16.99
N THR A 41 3.55 15.00 -16.28
CA THR A 41 4.86 15.32 -16.84
C THR A 41 5.69 14.07 -17.12
N CYS A 42 5.52 13.00 -16.33
CA CYS A 42 6.22 11.74 -16.54
C CYS A 42 5.79 11.05 -17.84
N ALA A 43 4.49 10.95 -18.10
CA ALA A 43 3.92 10.51 -19.37
C ALA A 43 2.43 10.87 -19.45
N ALA A 44 1.88 10.99 -20.66
CA ALA A 44 0.45 11.20 -20.85
C ALA A 44 -0.39 9.98 -20.42
N SER A 45 0.13 8.77 -20.63
CA SER A 45 -0.50 7.51 -20.23
C SER A 45 0.51 6.39 -20.02
N ILE A 46 0.06 5.25 -19.50
CA ILE A 46 0.88 4.04 -19.39
C ILE A 46 1.29 3.44 -20.75
N LYS A 47 0.64 3.81 -21.87
CA LYS A 47 1.09 3.41 -23.22
C LYS A 47 2.44 4.04 -23.55
N ASP A 48 2.60 5.31 -23.20
CA ASP A 48 3.74 6.16 -23.54
C ASP A 48 4.90 5.99 -22.54
N PHE A 49 4.63 5.36 -21.39
CA PHE A 49 5.63 5.07 -20.39
C PHE A 49 6.39 3.77 -20.67
N LYS A 50 7.73 3.80 -20.53
CA LYS A 50 8.60 2.62 -20.63
C LYS A 50 8.47 1.74 -19.38
N PHE A 51 7.38 0.98 -19.32
CA PHE A 51 7.09 0.10 -18.19
C PHE A 51 8.15 -1.01 -18.02
N ASN A 52 8.66 -1.17 -16.79
CA ASN A 52 9.64 -2.20 -16.47
C ASN A 52 8.97 -3.56 -16.25
N LYS A 53 9.03 -4.43 -17.26
CA LYS A 53 8.44 -5.78 -17.22
C LYS A 53 9.02 -6.69 -16.13
N LYS A 54 10.19 -6.39 -15.54
CA LYS A 54 10.75 -7.16 -14.41
C LYS A 54 9.86 -7.09 -13.15
N ARG A 55 8.93 -6.14 -13.08
CA ARG A 55 7.88 -6.04 -12.04
C ARG A 55 6.79 -7.11 -12.16
N VAL A 56 6.71 -7.82 -13.29
CA VAL A 56 5.60 -8.71 -13.62
C VAL A 56 6.07 -10.16 -13.68
N ARG A 57 5.24 -11.07 -13.19
CA ARG A 57 5.36 -12.52 -13.38
C ARG A 57 4.05 -13.06 -13.94
N VAL A 58 4.13 -13.82 -15.01
CA VAL A 58 2.97 -14.59 -15.48
C VAL A 58 2.92 -15.89 -14.68
N LEU A 59 1.78 -16.20 -14.08
CA LEU A 59 1.56 -17.37 -13.23
C LEU A 59 0.76 -18.47 -13.95
N SER A 60 -0.09 -18.10 -14.90
CA SER A 60 -0.85 -19.02 -15.75
C SER A 60 0.02 -19.71 -16.80
N LYS A 61 -0.48 -20.84 -17.31
CA LYS A 61 0.13 -21.56 -18.44
C LYS A 61 -0.03 -20.76 -19.74
N THR A 62 -1.25 -20.29 -20.02
CA THR A 62 -1.49 -19.40 -21.14
C THR A 62 -0.91 -18.02 -20.85
N LYS A 63 -0.30 -17.43 -21.88
CA LYS A 63 0.18 -16.05 -21.89
C LYS A 63 -0.66 -15.17 -22.81
N ASP A 64 -1.44 -15.80 -23.68
CA ASP A 64 -2.25 -15.13 -24.68
C ASP A 64 -3.63 -14.85 -24.10
N ILE A 65 -4.23 -13.77 -24.57
CA ILE A 65 -5.58 -13.37 -24.20
C ILE A 65 -6.51 -13.85 -25.31
N SER A 66 -7.58 -14.53 -24.94
CA SER A 66 -8.60 -15.00 -25.89
C SER A 66 -9.16 -13.85 -26.73
N GLU A 67 -9.40 -14.09 -28.02
CA GLU A 67 -10.04 -13.11 -28.92
C GLU A 67 -11.50 -12.81 -28.50
N ASN A 68 -12.13 -13.74 -27.76
CA ASN A 68 -13.48 -13.57 -27.23
C ASN A 68 -13.52 -12.87 -25.87
N ALA A 69 -12.38 -12.36 -25.38
CA ALA A 69 -12.32 -11.65 -24.12
C ALA A 69 -13.09 -10.33 -24.21
N GLU A 70 -13.90 -10.03 -23.21
CA GLU A 70 -14.66 -8.77 -23.15
C GLU A 70 -14.07 -7.78 -22.13
N SER A 71 -13.13 -8.21 -21.29
CA SER A 71 -12.51 -7.34 -20.29
C SER A 71 -11.17 -7.85 -19.75
N ILE A 72 -10.41 -6.92 -19.15
CA ILE A 72 -9.26 -7.21 -18.29
C ILE A 72 -9.64 -6.87 -16.85
N VAL A 73 -9.23 -7.69 -15.88
CA VAL A 73 -9.48 -7.47 -14.45
C VAL A 73 -8.19 -7.20 -13.70
N TYR A 74 -8.16 -6.14 -12.90
CA TYR A 74 -7.23 -6.01 -11.79
C TYR A 74 -7.86 -6.58 -10.51
N TRP A 75 -7.42 -7.75 -10.09
CA TRP A 75 -7.71 -8.31 -8.77
C TRP A 75 -6.81 -7.64 -7.72
N MET A 76 -7.33 -6.57 -7.14
CA MET A 76 -6.70 -5.78 -6.08
C MET A 76 -6.76 -6.53 -4.74
N SER A 77 -5.65 -6.54 -4.00
CA SER A 77 -5.58 -7.10 -2.65
C SER A 77 -4.75 -6.23 -1.69
N ARG A 78 -3.43 -6.21 -1.86
CA ARG A 78 -2.49 -5.50 -0.97
C ARG A 78 -2.37 -4.02 -1.28
N ASP A 79 -2.48 -3.63 -2.54
CA ASP A 79 -2.21 -2.26 -2.99
C ASP A 79 -3.52 -1.52 -3.32
N GLN A 80 -4.19 -1.04 -2.27
CA GLN A 80 -5.54 -0.46 -2.32
C GLN A 80 -5.54 1.03 -2.67
N ARG A 81 -5.08 1.34 -3.88
CA ARG A 81 -5.05 2.69 -4.46
C ARG A 81 -5.09 2.61 -5.98
N VAL A 82 -5.63 3.63 -6.64
CA VAL A 82 -5.65 3.73 -8.11
C VAL A 82 -4.32 4.23 -8.64
N GLN A 83 -3.89 5.42 -8.18
CA GLN A 83 -2.64 6.05 -8.64
C GLN A 83 -1.41 5.46 -7.95
N ASP A 84 -0.25 5.62 -8.59
CA ASP A 84 1.05 5.12 -8.11
C ASP A 84 1.02 3.61 -7.77
N ASN A 85 0.26 2.85 -8.56
CA ASN A 85 0.06 1.41 -8.42
C ASN A 85 0.53 0.70 -9.69
N TRP A 86 1.66 0.00 -9.62
CA TRP A 86 2.22 -0.70 -10.77
C TRP A 86 1.34 -1.85 -11.28
N ALA A 87 0.55 -2.50 -10.41
CA ALA A 87 -0.38 -3.56 -10.79
C ALA A 87 -1.56 -2.97 -11.57
N PHE A 88 -2.14 -1.87 -11.07
CA PHE A 88 -3.20 -1.14 -11.76
C PHE A 88 -2.73 -0.61 -13.12
N LEU A 89 -1.57 0.05 -13.16
CA LEU A 89 -0.97 0.55 -14.40
C LEU A 89 -0.72 -0.58 -15.40
N TYR A 90 -0.22 -1.73 -14.95
CA TYR A 90 -0.02 -2.88 -15.83
C TYR A 90 -1.35 -3.44 -16.37
N ALA A 91 -2.39 -3.52 -15.54
CA ALA A 91 -3.72 -3.94 -15.96
C ALA A 91 -4.31 -2.97 -17.01
N GLN A 92 -4.20 -1.67 -16.78
CA GLN A 92 -4.61 -0.66 -17.77
C GLN A 92 -3.77 -0.75 -19.05
N ARG A 93 -2.46 -1.03 -18.95
CA ARG A 93 -1.61 -1.23 -20.12
C ARG A 93 -2.06 -2.40 -20.98
N LEU A 94 -2.47 -3.51 -20.37
CA LEU A 94 -3.01 -4.67 -21.09
C LEU A 94 -4.35 -4.33 -21.75
N ALA A 95 -5.30 -3.79 -20.98
CA ALA A 95 -6.62 -3.36 -21.44
C ALA A 95 -6.50 -2.45 -22.66
N LEU A 96 -5.70 -1.38 -22.54
CA LEU A 96 -5.53 -0.42 -23.61
C LEU A 96 -4.74 -0.95 -24.83
N LYS A 97 -3.91 -1.98 -24.67
CA LYS A 97 -3.18 -2.62 -25.78
C LYS A 97 -4.11 -3.53 -26.59
N LEU A 98 -5.08 -4.15 -25.92
CA LEU A 98 -6.03 -5.10 -26.49
C LEU A 98 -7.35 -4.45 -26.89
N ASP A 99 -7.49 -3.14 -26.66
CA ASP A 99 -8.72 -2.39 -26.85
C ASP A 99 -9.91 -3.00 -26.08
N LEU A 100 -9.63 -3.43 -24.85
CA LEU A 100 -10.62 -3.98 -23.92
C LEU A 100 -10.85 -3.03 -22.75
N PRO A 101 -12.05 -3.01 -22.16
CA PRO A 101 -12.31 -2.28 -20.93
C PRO A 101 -11.58 -2.92 -19.73
N LEU A 102 -11.37 -2.11 -18.69
CA LEU A 102 -10.73 -2.53 -17.44
C LEU A 102 -11.75 -2.52 -16.29
N CYS A 103 -11.76 -3.60 -15.52
CA CYS A 103 -12.46 -3.70 -14.24
C CYS A 103 -11.47 -3.87 -13.09
N VAL A 104 -11.89 -3.50 -11.89
CA VAL A 104 -11.19 -3.79 -10.64
C VAL A 104 -12.09 -4.68 -9.79
N CYS A 105 -11.52 -5.75 -9.24
CA CYS A 105 -12.20 -6.61 -8.29
C CYS A 105 -11.44 -6.64 -6.97
N PHE A 106 -12.15 -6.50 -5.86
CA PHE A 106 -11.64 -6.75 -4.51
C PHE A 106 -12.47 -7.86 -3.86
N CYS A 107 -11.83 -8.95 -3.44
CA CYS A 107 -12.52 -10.06 -2.77
C CYS A 107 -12.47 -9.84 -1.24
N LEU A 108 -13.60 -9.52 -0.63
CA LEU A 108 -13.71 -9.28 0.80
C LEU A 108 -14.07 -10.58 1.53
N VAL A 109 -13.17 -11.05 2.38
CA VAL A 109 -13.42 -12.17 3.30
C VAL A 109 -14.01 -11.67 4.62
N PRO A 110 -14.95 -12.41 5.25
CA PRO A 110 -15.59 -12.00 6.50
C PRO A 110 -14.59 -11.91 7.67
N LYS A 111 -13.51 -12.70 7.61
CA LYS A 111 -12.42 -12.70 8.59
C LYS A 111 -11.07 -12.86 7.90
N PHE A 112 -10.07 -12.08 8.35
CA PHE A 112 -8.69 -12.18 7.89
C PHE A 112 -7.72 -12.15 9.07
N LEU A 113 -7.06 -13.28 9.36
CA LEU A 113 -6.20 -13.45 10.53
C LEU A 113 -6.93 -13.00 11.81
N GLU A 114 -6.27 -12.22 12.67
CA GLU A 114 -6.83 -11.64 13.89
C GLU A 114 -7.23 -10.16 13.69
N ALA A 115 -7.56 -9.77 12.45
CA ALA A 115 -8.00 -8.40 12.17
C ALA A 115 -9.32 -8.09 12.90
N THR A 116 -9.34 -6.97 13.59
CA THR A 116 -10.53 -6.42 14.28
C THR A 116 -11.27 -5.40 13.41
N ILE A 117 -12.42 -4.90 13.90
CA ILE A 117 -13.21 -3.90 13.20
C ILE A 117 -12.43 -2.61 12.88
N ARG A 118 -11.47 -2.20 13.72
CA ARG A 118 -10.53 -1.10 13.44
C ARG A 118 -9.87 -1.24 12.06
N HIS A 119 -9.42 -2.44 11.73
CA HIS A 119 -8.70 -2.71 10.50
C HIS A 119 -9.66 -2.68 9.30
N TYR A 120 -10.81 -3.34 9.43
CA TYR A 120 -11.80 -3.41 8.37
C TYR A 120 -12.41 -2.04 8.05
N ARG A 121 -12.75 -1.22 9.05
CA ARG A 121 -13.27 0.13 8.78
C ARG A 121 -12.23 1.03 8.13
N PHE A 122 -10.96 0.94 8.52
CA PHE A 122 -9.88 1.66 7.84
C PHE A 122 -9.73 1.23 6.37
N MET A 123 -9.76 -0.08 6.12
CA MET A 123 -9.71 -0.65 4.77
C MET A 123 -10.91 -0.23 3.91
N LEU A 124 -12.13 -0.47 4.38
CA LEU A 124 -13.37 -0.24 3.64
C LEU A 124 -13.57 1.24 3.28
N LYS A 125 -13.27 2.16 4.21
CA LYS A 125 -13.31 3.60 3.92
C LYS A 125 -12.30 4.00 2.85
N GLY A 126 -11.12 3.35 2.81
CA GLY A 126 -10.16 3.55 1.73
C GLY A 126 -10.61 2.95 0.40
N LEU A 127 -11.23 1.77 0.41
CA LEU A 127 -11.79 1.14 -0.79
C LEU A 127 -12.95 1.94 -1.38
N LYS A 128 -13.73 2.65 -0.55
CA LYS A 128 -14.74 3.60 -1.04
C LYS A 128 -14.11 4.71 -1.88
N GLU A 129 -13.02 5.31 -1.41
CA GLU A 129 -12.27 6.31 -2.19
C GLU A 129 -11.71 5.72 -3.50
N VAL A 130 -11.27 4.45 -3.49
CA VAL A 130 -10.85 3.75 -4.72
C VAL A 130 -12.01 3.60 -5.69
N ALA A 131 -13.20 3.19 -5.21
CA ALA A 131 -14.39 3.04 -6.04
C ALA A 131 -14.80 4.38 -6.68
N ASP A 132 -14.82 5.47 -5.90
CA ASP A 132 -15.14 6.82 -6.39
C ASP A 132 -14.13 7.29 -7.47
N GLU A 133 -12.82 7.03 -7.28
CA GLU A 133 -11.81 7.37 -8.29
C GLU A 133 -11.95 6.50 -9.55
N CYS A 134 -12.24 5.20 -9.40
CA CYS A 134 -12.47 4.30 -10.53
C CYS A 134 -13.67 4.75 -11.38
N GLU A 135 -14.78 5.15 -10.74
CA GLU A 135 -15.95 5.70 -11.42
C GLU A 135 -15.60 6.94 -12.27
N SER A 136 -14.83 7.88 -11.70
CA SER A 136 -14.38 9.08 -12.44
C SER A 136 -13.54 8.76 -13.69
N LEU A 137 -12.89 7.59 -13.69
CA LEU A 137 -12.03 7.07 -14.75
C LEU A 137 -12.74 6.07 -15.68
N ASN A 138 -14.07 5.94 -15.60
CA ASN A 138 -14.83 4.95 -16.39
C ASN A 138 -14.35 3.50 -16.15
N ILE A 139 -13.97 3.17 -14.92
CA ILE A 139 -13.50 1.84 -14.52
C ILE A 139 -14.48 1.30 -13.49
N HIS A 140 -15.07 0.14 -13.74
CA HIS A 140 -15.96 -0.49 -12.76
C HIS A 140 -15.16 -1.12 -11.62
N PHE A 141 -15.54 -0.79 -10.39
CA PHE A 141 -15.01 -1.41 -9.18
C PHE A 141 -16.06 -2.38 -8.62
N HIS A 142 -15.66 -3.63 -8.40
CA HIS A 142 -16.50 -4.70 -7.86
C HIS A 142 -15.98 -5.15 -6.51
N LEU A 143 -16.82 -5.05 -5.48
CA LEU A 143 -16.56 -5.64 -4.18
C LEU A 143 -17.23 -7.01 -4.10
N LEU A 144 -16.45 -8.07 -4.28
CA LEU A 144 -16.94 -9.44 -4.26
C LEU A 144 -16.88 -9.99 -2.84
N LEU A 145 -18.04 -10.32 -2.25
CA LEU A 145 -18.11 -10.87 -0.90
C LEU A 145 -17.85 -12.38 -0.91
N GLY A 146 -16.73 -12.82 -0.33
CA GLY A 146 -16.37 -14.23 -0.20
C GLY A 146 -14.91 -14.54 -0.55
N GLU A 147 -14.58 -15.82 -0.51
CA GLU A 147 -13.23 -16.30 -0.82
C GLU A 147 -12.91 -16.14 -2.31
N ALA A 148 -11.74 -15.57 -2.63
CA ALA A 148 -11.32 -15.28 -4.00
C ALA A 148 -11.40 -16.50 -4.94
N LYS A 149 -11.03 -17.70 -4.47
CA LYS A 149 -11.10 -18.95 -5.25
C LYS A 149 -12.51 -19.34 -5.71
N THR A 150 -13.54 -18.75 -5.12
CA THR A 150 -14.95 -19.02 -5.42
C THR A 150 -15.54 -17.88 -6.23
N VAL A 151 -15.45 -16.65 -5.73
CA VAL A 151 -16.14 -15.50 -6.31
C VAL A 151 -15.45 -14.97 -7.57
N LEU A 152 -14.11 -15.01 -7.62
CA LEU A 152 -13.36 -14.45 -8.75
C LEU A 152 -13.49 -15.33 -10.02
N PRO A 153 -13.38 -16.68 -9.98
CA PRO A 153 -13.63 -17.50 -11.15
C PRO A 153 -15.07 -17.40 -11.69
N ALA A 154 -16.06 -17.23 -10.80
CA ALA A 154 -17.45 -16.99 -11.21
C ALA A 154 -17.57 -15.67 -11.99
N PHE A 155 -17.02 -14.58 -11.43
CA PHE A 155 -16.97 -13.28 -12.08
C PHE A 155 -16.25 -13.32 -13.44
N VAL A 156 -15.12 -14.04 -13.51
CA VAL A 156 -14.33 -14.23 -14.74
C VAL A 156 -15.13 -14.88 -15.86
N LYS A 157 -15.90 -15.93 -15.54
CA LYS A 157 -16.74 -16.63 -16.52
C LYS A 157 -17.91 -15.77 -16.97
N GLU A 158 -18.60 -15.12 -16.04
CA GLU A 158 -19.77 -14.27 -16.32
C GLU A 158 -19.42 -13.10 -17.23
N ASN A 159 -18.25 -12.48 -17.02
CA ASN A 159 -17.83 -11.26 -17.73
C ASN A 159 -16.76 -11.52 -18.81
N LYS A 160 -16.59 -12.80 -19.21
CA LYS A 160 -15.63 -13.25 -20.24
C LYS A 160 -14.26 -12.57 -20.11
N VAL A 161 -13.72 -12.57 -18.89
CA VAL A 161 -12.46 -11.91 -18.56
C VAL A 161 -11.32 -12.69 -19.21
N GLY A 162 -10.54 -12.04 -20.08
CA GLY A 162 -9.43 -12.69 -20.77
C GLY A 162 -8.11 -12.68 -19.99
N GLY A 163 -7.94 -11.71 -19.09
CA GLY A 163 -6.71 -11.55 -18.32
C GLY A 163 -6.94 -10.95 -16.95
N ILE A 164 -6.24 -11.49 -15.97
CA ILE A 164 -6.26 -11.06 -14.58
C ILE A 164 -4.86 -10.57 -14.21
N VAL A 165 -4.80 -9.40 -13.61
CA VAL A 165 -3.60 -8.87 -12.96
C VAL A 165 -3.87 -8.83 -11.46
N THR A 166 -2.92 -9.24 -10.63
CA THR A 166 -3.01 -9.09 -9.16
C THR A 166 -1.72 -8.53 -8.58
N ASP A 167 -1.79 -7.95 -7.39
CA ASP A 167 -0.63 -7.42 -6.68
C ASP A 167 0.15 -8.51 -5.92
N PHE A 168 1.29 -8.12 -5.33
CA PHE A 168 2.22 -9.04 -4.68
C PHE A 168 2.14 -8.93 -3.15
N SER A 169 1.98 -10.09 -2.50
CA SER A 169 2.20 -10.26 -1.07
C SER A 169 3.05 -11.51 -0.80
N PRO A 170 4.08 -11.43 0.05
CA PRO A 170 4.90 -12.58 0.41
C PRO A 170 4.21 -13.51 1.43
N LEU A 171 3.10 -13.08 2.04
CA LEU A 171 2.44 -13.79 3.12
C LEU A 171 1.79 -15.10 2.63
N ARG A 172 1.78 -16.11 3.52
CA ARG A 172 1.28 -17.46 3.25
C ARG A 172 -0.16 -17.47 2.77
N VAL A 173 -1.05 -16.69 3.40
CA VAL A 173 -2.49 -16.67 3.09
C VAL A 173 -2.77 -16.06 1.70
N PRO A 174 -2.32 -14.84 1.36
CA PRO A 174 -2.44 -14.30 0.01
C PRO A 174 -1.81 -15.17 -1.09
N ARG A 175 -0.62 -15.74 -0.84
CA ARG A 175 0.02 -16.67 -1.80
C ARG A 175 -0.83 -17.91 -2.04
N LYS A 176 -1.48 -18.43 -0.99
CA LYS A 176 -2.42 -19.55 -1.11
C LYS A 176 -3.64 -19.15 -1.94
N TRP A 177 -4.22 -17.96 -1.74
CA TRP A 177 -5.35 -17.50 -2.56
C TRP A 177 -5.02 -17.47 -4.04
N ILE A 178 -3.83 -16.97 -4.40
CA ILE A 178 -3.38 -16.97 -5.81
C ILE A 178 -3.29 -18.38 -6.36
N SER A 179 -2.68 -19.31 -5.60
CA SER A 179 -2.60 -20.72 -6.01
C SER A 179 -4.00 -21.34 -6.18
N ASP A 180 -4.91 -21.10 -5.23
CA ASP A 180 -6.25 -21.66 -5.25
C ASP A 180 -7.06 -21.09 -6.43
N VAL A 181 -7.01 -19.77 -6.67
CA VAL A 181 -7.62 -19.12 -7.84
C VAL A 181 -7.07 -19.72 -9.13
N LEU A 182 -5.74 -19.85 -9.25
CA LEU A 182 -5.10 -20.39 -10.45
C LEU A 182 -5.60 -21.79 -10.82
N THR A 183 -5.93 -22.64 -9.84
CA THR A 183 -6.51 -23.97 -10.09
C THR A 183 -7.99 -23.97 -10.50
N LYS A 184 -8.68 -22.83 -10.35
CA LYS A 184 -10.12 -22.69 -10.60
C LYS A 184 -10.45 -21.79 -11.80
N LEU A 185 -9.47 -21.04 -12.30
CA LEU A 185 -9.63 -20.24 -13.51
C LEU A 185 -9.75 -21.14 -14.74
N PRO A 186 -10.50 -20.71 -15.78
CA PRO A 186 -10.45 -21.33 -17.09
C PRO A 186 -9.01 -21.33 -17.66
N ASP A 187 -8.65 -22.37 -18.42
CA ASP A 187 -7.28 -22.55 -18.95
C ASP A 187 -6.87 -21.47 -19.96
N ASP A 188 -7.83 -20.77 -20.56
CA ASP A 188 -7.66 -19.69 -21.53
C ASP A 188 -7.56 -18.29 -20.89
N VAL A 189 -7.64 -18.19 -19.56
CA VAL A 189 -7.51 -16.93 -18.82
C VAL A 189 -6.10 -16.76 -18.27
N SER A 190 -5.43 -15.68 -18.67
CA SER A 190 -4.09 -15.39 -18.14
C SER A 190 -4.15 -14.78 -16.74
N LEU A 191 -3.22 -15.15 -15.86
CA LEU A 191 -3.04 -14.55 -14.54
C LEU A 191 -1.60 -14.03 -14.40
N CYS A 192 -1.47 -12.72 -14.22
CA CYS A 192 -0.20 -12.04 -13.96
C CYS A 192 -0.17 -11.50 -12.52
N GLN A 193 0.98 -11.58 -11.88
CA GLN A 193 1.26 -10.91 -10.62
C GLN A 193 2.26 -9.77 -10.83
N VAL A 194 2.02 -8.63 -10.17
CA VAL A 194 2.89 -7.45 -10.23
C VAL A 194 3.31 -7.04 -8.83
N ASP A 195 4.61 -6.78 -8.63
CA ASP A 195 5.07 -6.13 -7.40
C ASP A 195 4.81 -4.61 -7.48
N ALA A 196 3.69 -4.20 -6.88
CA ALA A 196 3.24 -2.82 -6.74
C ALA A 196 3.55 -2.22 -5.36
N HIS A 197 4.11 -3.01 -4.45
CA HIS A 197 4.35 -2.64 -3.08
C HIS A 197 5.80 -2.22 -2.83
N ASN A 198 6.75 -2.93 -3.46
CA ASN A 198 8.18 -2.69 -3.35
C ASN A 198 8.69 -1.79 -4.47
N ILE A 199 9.69 -0.95 -4.16
CA ILE A 199 10.35 -0.13 -5.18
C ILE A 199 11.05 -1.07 -6.15
N VAL A 200 11.91 -1.94 -5.63
CA VAL A 200 12.51 -3.04 -6.38
C VAL A 200 11.68 -4.30 -6.15
N PRO A 201 11.16 -4.97 -7.20
CA PRO A 201 10.37 -6.18 -7.02
C PRO A 201 11.08 -7.20 -6.13
N CYS A 202 10.37 -7.83 -5.20
CA CYS A 202 10.96 -8.66 -4.14
C CYS A 202 11.91 -9.74 -4.71
N TRP A 203 11.50 -10.35 -5.82
CA TRP A 203 12.29 -11.37 -6.52
C TRP A 203 13.44 -10.85 -7.40
N ILE A 204 13.48 -9.56 -7.65
CA ILE A 204 14.58 -8.88 -8.34
C ILE A 204 15.57 -8.30 -7.30
N ALA A 205 15.08 -7.89 -6.13
CA ALA A 205 15.89 -7.34 -5.06
C ALA A 205 16.98 -8.34 -4.64
N SER A 206 16.59 -9.60 -4.37
CA SER A 206 17.51 -10.71 -4.11
C SER A 206 16.93 -12.03 -4.60
N ASP A 207 17.79 -12.96 -4.97
CA ASP A 207 17.51 -14.34 -5.37
C ASP A 207 17.40 -15.32 -4.19
N LYS A 208 17.65 -14.84 -2.97
CA LYS A 208 17.59 -15.62 -1.73
C LYS A 208 17.18 -14.76 -0.53
N GLN A 209 16.92 -15.43 0.59
CA GLN A 209 16.81 -14.79 1.90
C GLN A 209 18.12 -14.09 2.26
N GLU A 210 18.02 -12.81 2.63
CA GLU A 210 19.17 -12.02 3.05
C GLU A 210 19.36 -12.06 4.58
N TYR A 211 20.63 -12.07 5.01
CA TYR A 211 20.97 -12.18 6.44
C TYR A 211 20.44 -10.99 7.25
N GLY A 212 20.56 -9.80 6.69
CA GLY A 212 20.08 -8.58 7.32
C GLY A 212 20.23 -7.36 6.43
N ALA A 213 19.95 -6.18 7.00
CA ALA A 213 19.93 -4.92 6.26
C ALA A 213 21.26 -4.67 5.51
N ARG A 214 22.40 -4.99 6.12
CA ARG A 214 23.73 -4.82 5.49
C ARG A 214 23.84 -5.55 4.15
N THR A 215 23.33 -6.77 4.02
CA THR A 215 23.54 -7.60 2.84
C THR A 215 22.55 -7.26 1.72
N ILE A 216 21.30 -6.94 2.06
CA ILE A 216 20.28 -6.54 1.06
C ILE A 216 20.47 -5.10 0.56
N ARG A 217 21.00 -4.20 1.41
CA ARG A 217 21.12 -2.76 1.11
C ARG A 217 21.77 -2.48 -0.23
N ARG A 218 22.98 -3.04 -0.45
CA ARG A 218 23.69 -2.88 -1.71
C ARG A 218 22.87 -3.40 -2.89
N LYS A 219 22.26 -4.58 -2.76
CA LYS A 219 21.46 -5.20 -3.83
C LYS A 219 20.25 -4.38 -4.25
N ILE A 220 19.64 -3.65 -3.31
CA ILE A 220 18.54 -2.72 -3.60
C ILE A 220 19.08 -1.43 -4.22
N HIS A 221 20.09 -0.78 -3.60
CA HIS A 221 20.65 0.48 -4.12
C HIS A 221 21.16 0.37 -5.55
N ASP A 222 21.87 -0.72 -5.87
CA ASP A 222 22.38 -0.98 -7.23
C ASP A 222 21.25 -1.01 -8.28
N LYS A 223 20.00 -1.26 -7.85
CA LYS A 223 18.81 -1.32 -8.71
C LYS A 223 17.90 -0.10 -8.58
N LEU A 224 18.09 0.79 -7.59
CA LEU A 224 17.21 1.95 -7.41
C LEU A 224 17.20 2.86 -8.63
N LYS A 225 18.32 3.05 -9.33
CA LYS A 225 18.37 3.85 -10.57
C LYS A 225 17.42 3.31 -11.65
N GLU A 226 17.20 1.99 -11.70
CA GLU A 226 16.30 1.36 -12.66
C GLU A 226 14.83 1.42 -12.20
N PHE A 227 14.57 1.34 -10.90
CA PHE A 227 13.21 1.10 -10.37
C PHE A 227 12.57 2.28 -9.66
N LEU A 228 13.35 3.19 -9.07
CA LEU A 228 12.86 4.41 -8.43
C LEU A 228 12.64 5.50 -9.50
N THR A 229 11.64 5.26 -10.33
CA THR A 229 11.19 6.18 -11.38
C THR A 229 9.96 6.94 -10.90
N GLU A 230 9.56 7.97 -11.65
CA GLU A 230 8.21 8.49 -11.49
C GLU A 230 7.15 7.50 -12.01
N PHE A 231 5.88 7.77 -11.69
CA PHE A 231 4.71 7.05 -12.18
C PHE A 231 3.96 7.83 -13.26
N PRO A 232 3.55 7.20 -14.37
CA PRO A 232 2.53 7.77 -15.25
C PRO A 232 1.15 7.74 -14.56
N PRO A 233 0.19 8.54 -15.01
CA PRO A 233 -1.17 8.52 -14.46
C PRO A 233 -1.94 7.27 -14.91
N VAL A 234 -2.82 6.77 -14.06
CA VAL A 234 -3.96 5.97 -14.53
C VAL A 234 -4.94 6.93 -15.20
N ILE A 235 -5.28 6.64 -16.45
CA ILE A 235 -6.14 7.50 -17.27
C ILE A 235 -7.58 6.97 -17.34
N LYS A 236 -8.50 7.84 -17.76
CA LYS A 236 -9.89 7.47 -18.02
C LYS A 236 -9.97 6.47 -19.18
N GLN A 237 -10.74 5.40 -19.01
CA GLN A 237 -11.01 4.43 -20.07
C GLN A 237 -11.97 5.00 -21.11
N LYS A 238 -11.74 4.65 -22.38
CA LYS A 238 -12.63 5.03 -23.48
C LYS A 238 -13.95 4.27 -23.40
N GLU A 239 -13.85 2.97 -23.15
CA GLU A 239 -14.97 2.05 -23.06
C GLU A 239 -15.16 1.60 -21.62
N ILE A 240 -16.42 1.46 -21.23
CA ILE A 240 -16.83 0.92 -19.94
C ILE A 240 -17.10 -0.57 -20.15
N ALA A 241 -16.68 -1.41 -19.20
CA ALA A 241 -16.95 -2.83 -19.28
C ALA A 241 -18.46 -3.11 -19.28
N ASN A 242 -18.89 -4.01 -20.15
CA ASN A 242 -20.27 -4.51 -20.20
C ASN A 242 -20.54 -5.52 -19.07
N CYS A 243 -20.05 -5.23 -17.87
CA CYS A 243 -20.34 -5.96 -16.66
C CYS A 243 -21.39 -5.20 -15.84
N LYS A 244 -22.30 -5.94 -15.19
CA LYS A 244 -23.30 -5.32 -14.32
C LYS A 244 -22.59 -4.64 -13.15
N LEU A 245 -22.69 -3.31 -13.06
CA LEU A 245 -22.22 -2.58 -11.89
C LEU A 245 -23.05 -3.02 -10.68
N GLN A 246 -22.37 -3.44 -9.62
CA GLN A 246 -23.03 -3.78 -8.36
C GLN A 246 -23.07 -2.53 -7.49
N ASP A 247 -24.27 -2.14 -7.06
CA ASP A 247 -24.42 -1.08 -6.06
C ASP A 247 -23.81 -1.58 -4.74
N ILE A 248 -22.72 -0.95 -4.31
CA ILE A 248 -22.03 -1.32 -3.08
C ILE A 248 -22.71 -0.60 -1.92
N GLU A 249 -23.51 -1.35 -1.16
CA GLU A 249 -24.12 -0.87 0.08
C GLU A 249 -23.09 -0.80 1.21
N TRP A 250 -22.21 0.20 1.16
CA TRP A 250 -21.05 0.34 2.06
C TRP A 250 -21.38 0.20 3.55
N GLU A 251 -22.54 0.72 3.96
CA GLU A 251 -23.02 0.71 5.34
C GLU A 251 -23.45 -0.70 5.81
N LYS A 252 -23.85 -1.58 4.89
CA LYS A 252 -24.31 -2.94 5.20
C LYS A 252 -23.19 -3.97 5.17
N ILE A 253 -22.05 -3.66 4.56
CA ILE A 253 -20.90 -4.57 4.48
C ILE A 253 -20.43 -5.01 5.86
N GLU A 254 -20.46 -4.11 6.84
CA GLU A 254 -20.02 -4.41 8.21
C GLU A 254 -20.81 -5.59 8.82
N ASN A 255 -22.08 -5.76 8.45
CA ASN A 255 -22.92 -6.86 8.90
C ASN A 255 -22.48 -8.23 8.36
N THR A 256 -21.59 -8.26 7.37
CA THR A 256 -21.04 -9.48 6.77
C THR A 256 -19.71 -9.90 7.42
N LEU A 257 -19.19 -9.12 8.37
CA LEU A 257 -17.88 -9.35 8.97
C LEU A 257 -17.97 -10.23 10.23
N GLU A 258 -16.99 -11.12 10.39
CA GLU A 258 -16.86 -12.04 11.52
C GLU A 258 -15.60 -11.70 12.33
N VAL A 259 -15.56 -10.49 12.90
CA VAL A 259 -14.38 -9.93 13.55
C VAL A 259 -14.67 -9.41 14.97
N ASN A 260 -13.62 -9.26 15.76
CA ASN A 260 -13.73 -8.60 17.07
C ASN A 260 -14.16 -7.13 16.87
N MET A 261 -15.30 -6.78 17.47
CA MET A 261 -15.93 -5.46 17.40
C MET A 261 -15.51 -4.51 18.52
N ASP A 262 -14.77 -4.96 19.53
CA ASP A 262 -14.40 -4.14 20.71
C ASP A 262 -13.28 -3.14 20.40
N VAL A 263 -12.37 -3.51 19.49
CA VAL A 263 -11.23 -2.67 19.11
C VAL A 263 -11.66 -1.68 18.02
N GLN A 264 -12.13 -0.50 18.45
CA GLN A 264 -12.64 0.57 17.59
C GLN A 264 -11.56 1.32 16.80
N GLU A 265 -11.99 2.07 15.79
CA GLU A 265 -11.14 2.96 14.98
C GLU A 265 -10.32 3.96 15.79
N VAL A 266 -9.23 4.45 15.21
CA VAL A 266 -8.39 5.51 15.81
C VAL A 266 -8.73 6.86 15.19
N ALA A 267 -8.80 7.90 16.01
CA ALA A 267 -9.17 9.25 15.55
C ALA A 267 -8.08 9.93 14.70
N TRP A 268 -6.80 9.57 14.89
CA TRP A 268 -5.67 10.28 14.26
C TRP A 268 -5.36 9.83 12.83
N ALA A 269 -5.83 8.65 12.42
CA ALA A 269 -5.53 8.06 11.11
C ALA A 269 -6.79 8.01 10.24
N LYS A 270 -7.01 9.06 9.45
CA LYS A 270 -8.07 9.07 8.44
C LYS A 270 -7.67 8.14 7.26
N PRO A 271 -8.48 7.14 6.89
CA PRO A 271 -8.14 6.25 5.77
C PRO A 271 -8.23 6.95 4.41
N GLY A 272 -7.69 6.29 3.38
CA GLY A 272 -7.77 6.74 1.98
C GLY A 272 -6.44 7.31 1.46
N THR A 273 -6.32 7.32 0.13
CA THR A 273 -5.12 7.82 -0.57
C THR A 273 -4.92 9.30 -0.30
N ALA A 274 -5.99 10.09 -0.38
CA ALA A 274 -5.96 11.52 -0.13
C ALA A 274 -5.40 11.83 1.27
N ALA A 275 -5.93 11.19 2.31
CA ALA A 275 -5.46 11.39 3.68
C ALA A 275 -4.01 10.93 3.88
N GLY A 276 -3.60 9.84 3.22
CA GLY A 276 -2.23 9.36 3.25
C GLY A 276 -1.25 10.34 2.60
N LEU A 277 -1.60 10.93 1.46
CA LEU A 277 -0.79 11.97 0.81
C LEU A 277 -0.62 13.20 1.70
N LEU A 278 -1.69 13.64 2.36
CA LEU A 278 -1.61 14.74 3.34
C LEU A 278 -0.68 14.37 4.52
N LYS A 279 -0.71 13.11 4.98
CA LYS A 279 0.20 12.65 6.03
C LYS A 279 1.67 12.66 5.57
N ILE A 280 1.96 12.37 4.30
CA ILE A 280 3.30 12.52 3.72
C ILE A 280 3.73 13.99 3.74
N SER A 281 2.89 14.91 3.25
CA SER A 281 3.16 16.35 3.27
C SER A 281 3.47 16.84 4.69
N GLU A 282 2.62 16.47 5.64
CA GLU A 282 2.78 16.83 7.04
C GLU A 282 4.09 16.29 7.63
N PHE A 283 4.42 15.03 7.37
CA PHE A 283 5.68 14.43 7.82
C PHE A 283 6.88 15.20 7.27
N CYS A 284 6.92 15.43 5.95
CA CYS A 284 8.04 16.11 5.29
C CYS A 284 8.24 17.53 5.82
N ASN A 285 7.16 18.26 6.03
CA ASN A 285 7.21 19.66 6.43
C ASN A 285 7.43 19.86 7.95
N LYS A 286 6.95 18.95 8.80
CA LYS A 286 6.96 19.15 10.25
C LYS A 286 7.91 18.24 11.04
N ARG A 287 8.05 16.98 10.64
CA ARG A 287 8.70 15.94 11.47
C ARG A 287 9.99 15.38 10.87
N LEU A 288 10.10 15.38 9.54
CA LEU A 288 11.23 14.79 8.81
C LEU A 288 12.56 15.40 9.25
N ARG A 289 12.65 16.72 9.50
CA ARG A 289 13.91 17.35 9.93
C ARG A 289 14.51 16.65 11.16
N GLY A 290 13.71 16.33 12.16
CA GLY A 290 14.15 15.66 13.40
C GLY A 290 14.09 14.14 13.37
N PHE A 291 13.72 13.51 12.24
CA PHE A 291 13.50 12.06 12.19
C PHE A 291 14.76 11.27 12.57
N ASN A 292 15.95 11.63 12.07
CA ASN A 292 17.17 10.89 12.39
C ASN A 292 17.44 10.81 13.89
N ASP A 293 17.29 11.94 14.58
CA ASP A 293 17.73 12.10 15.97
C ASP A 293 16.64 11.64 16.96
N LEU A 294 15.37 11.75 16.59
CA LEU A 294 14.24 11.57 17.51
C LEU A 294 13.38 10.34 17.25
N ARG A 295 13.61 9.58 16.17
CA ARG A 295 12.79 8.38 15.84
C ARG A 295 12.81 7.27 16.90
N ASN A 296 13.82 7.25 17.78
CA ASN A 296 13.96 6.27 18.84
C ASN A 296 13.44 6.77 20.20
N ASP A 297 12.96 8.01 20.28
CA ASP A 297 12.38 8.58 21.49
C ASP A 297 10.85 8.52 21.40
N PRO A 298 10.17 7.59 22.10
CA PRO A 298 8.72 7.45 22.04
C PRO A 298 7.97 8.64 22.66
N THR A 299 8.67 9.55 23.37
CA THR A 299 8.07 10.78 23.89
C THR A 299 7.99 11.89 22.85
N LYS A 300 8.56 11.68 21.65
CA LYS A 300 8.60 12.64 20.54
C LYS A 300 7.76 12.15 19.38
N ASP A 301 6.84 12.98 18.92
CA ASP A 301 6.10 12.73 17.66
C ASP A 301 6.98 13.10 16.46
N ASN A 302 7.97 12.26 16.17
CA ASN A 302 8.91 12.47 15.06
C ASN A 302 8.87 11.36 14.01
N LEU A 303 8.03 10.35 14.18
CA LEU A 303 7.80 9.32 13.17
C LEU A 303 6.93 9.85 12.02
N SER A 304 6.93 9.12 10.90
CA SER A 304 6.08 9.46 9.76
C SER A 304 4.60 9.21 10.03
N ASN A 305 4.31 8.25 10.92
CA ASN A 305 2.98 7.71 11.19
C ASN A 305 2.31 7.11 9.94
N LEU A 306 3.06 6.79 8.88
CA LEU A 306 2.52 6.33 7.59
C LEU A 306 2.23 4.82 7.51
N SER A 307 2.61 4.04 8.53
CA SER A 307 2.49 2.57 8.48
C SER A 307 1.05 2.06 8.26
N PRO A 308 -0.05 2.68 8.74
CA PRO A 308 -1.40 2.22 8.40
C PRO A 308 -1.71 2.31 6.90
N TRP A 309 -1.34 3.43 6.26
CA TRP A 309 -1.54 3.61 4.82
C TRP A 309 -0.61 2.73 3.99
N PHE A 310 0.63 2.49 4.44
CA PHE A 310 1.52 1.52 3.79
C PHE A 310 0.99 0.10 3.92
N HIS A 311 0.47 -0.30 5.08
CA HIS A 311 -0.03 -1.65 5.30
C HIS A 311 -1.16 -2.03 4.33
N PHE A 312 -2.14 -1.15 4.16
CA PHE A 312 -3.24 -1.34 3.21
C PHE A 312 -2.91 -0.89 1.78
N GLY A 313 -1.69 -0.40 1.54
CA GLY A 313 -1.28 0.12 0.24
C GLY A 313 -2.14 1.29 -0.26
N GLN A 314 -2.70 2.09 0.65
CA GLN A 314 -3.44 3.31 0.31
C GLN A 314 -2.51 4.42 -0.18
N ILE A 315 -1.21 4.32 0.09
CA ILE A 315 -0.18 5.16 -0.54
C ILE A 315 1.00 4.32 -1.00
N SER A 316 1.67 4.76 -2.05
CA SER A 316 2.89 4.15 -2.54
C SER A 316 4.10 4.56 -1.69
N ILE A 317 4.88 3.58 -1.27
CA ILE A 317 6.18 3.82 -0.62
C ILE A 317 7.11 4.51 -1.62
N GLN A 318 7.11 4.09 -2.88
CA GLN A 318 7.90 4.72 -3.94
C GLN A 318 7.54 6.20 -4.10
N ARG A 319 6.23 6.56 -4.14
CA ARG A 319 5.78 7.96 -4.13
C ARG A 319 6.31 8.72 -2.92
N THR A 320 6.24 8.10 -1.74
CA THR A 320 6.74 8.71 -0.49
C THR A 320 8.24 8.99 -0.59
N ILE A 321 9.04 8.05 -1.09
CA ILE A 321 10.48 8.24 -1.27
C ILE A 321 10.78 9.35 -2.28
N LEU A 322 10.07 9.40 -3.42
CA LEU A 322 10.22 10.49 -4.39
C LEU A 322 9.93 11.86 -3.76
N THR A 323 8.94 11.95 -2.88
CA THR A 323 8.64 13.18 -2.14
C THR A 323 9.72 13.52 -1.11
N VAL A 324 10.12 12.56 -0.27
CA VAL A 324 11.11 12.79 0.80
C VAL A 324 12.47 13.18 0.22
N LEU A 325 12.86 12.63 -0.94
CA LEU A 325 14.11 12.99 -1.62
C LEU A 325 14.18 14.47 -2.01
N LYS A 326 13.05 15.16 -2.21
CA LYS A 326 13.03 16.62 -2.46
C LYS A 326 13.57 17.44 -1.27
N PHE A 327 13.59 16.85 -0.07
CA PHE A 327 14.10 17.48 1.15
C PHE A 327 15.57 17.14 1.44
N LYS A 328 16.24 16.40 0.55
CA LYS A 328 17.62 15.92 0.75
C LYS A 328 18.61 17.05 1.03
N SER A 329 18.48 18.19 0.35
CA SER A 329 19.32 19.37 0.57
C SER A 329 19.06 20.10 1.90
N LYS A 330 17.87 19.91 2.49
CA LYS A 330 17.46 20.59 3.73
C LYS A 330 17.73 19.77 4.99
N CYS A 331 17.59 18.44 4.92
CA CYS A 331 17.74 17.54 6.06
C CYS A 331 18.27 16.16 5.62
N GLY A 332 19.44 16.15 4.97
CA GLY A 332 19.99 14.97 4.32
C GLY A 332 20.12 13.72 5.18
N ALA A 333 20.54 13.86 6.44
CA ALA A 333 20.68 12.73 7.38
C ALA A 333 19.32 12.09 7.72
N SER A 334 18.30 12.90 7.97
CA SER A 334 16.95 12.41 8.23
C SER A 334 16.29 11.79 7.00
N VAL A 335 16.58 12.31 5.80
CA VAL A 335 16.17 11.67 4.54
C VAL A 335 16.81 10.29 4.39
N ASP A 336 18.12 10.14 4.65
CA ASP A 336 18.79 8.84 4.56
C ASP A 336 18.27 7.85 5.59
N ALA A 337 18.08 8.30 6.84
CA ALA A 337 17.50 7.47 7.89
C ALA A 337 16.09 6.99 7.52
N PHE A 338 15.26 7.87 6.94
CA PHE A 338 13.93 7.47 6.49
C PHE A 338 13.97 6.48 5.33
N VAL A 339 14.85 6.69 4.34
CA VAL A 339 15.04 5.75 3.21
C VAL A 339 15.51 4.38 3.71
N GLU A 340 16.43 4.32 4.67
CA GLU A 340 16.88 3.07 5.28
C GLU A 340 15.71 2.29 5.90
N GLU A 341 14.83 2.95 6.65
CA GLU A 341 13.69 2.27 7.29
C GLU A 341 12.60 1.89 6.27
N ALA A 342 12.18 2.84 5.42
CA ALA A 342 11.05 2.67 4.50
C ALA A 342 11.37 1.81 3.28
N VAL A 343 12.65 1.74 2.87
CA VAL A 343 13.09 0.92 1.73
C VAL A 343 13.85 -0.30 2.22
N ILE A 344 15.01 -0.13 2.86
CA ILE A 344 15.91 -1.26 3.15
C ILE A 344 15.29 -2.21 4.17
N ARG A 345 14.81 -1.70 5.32
CA ARG A 345 14.24 -2.55 6.37
C ARG A 345 12.90 -3.15 5.98
N ARG A 346 12.05 -2.37 5.31
CA ARG A 346 10.75 -2.84 4.83
C ARG A 346 10.87 -3.91 3.75
N GLU A 347 11.68 -3.68 2.70
CA GLU A 347 11.85 -4.66 1.62
C GLU A 347 12.64 -5.89 2.09
N LEU A 348 13.48 -5.78 3.13
CA LEU A 348 14.04 -6.93 3.84
C LEU A 348 12.98 -7.79 4.52
N ALA A 349 11.93 -7.19 5.11
CA ALA A 349 10.84 -7.95 5.70
C ALA A 349 10.05 -8.72 4.62
N ASP A 350 9.79 -8.09 3.46
CA ASP A 350 9.18 -8.78 2.33
C ASP A 350 10.08 -9.92 1.81
N ASN A 351 11.40 -9.70 1.70
CA ASN A 351 12.38 -10.73 1.37
C ASN A 351 12.33 -11.91 2.36
N PHE A 352 12.33 -11.63 3.67
CA PHE A 352 12.26 -12.64 4.71
C PHE A 352 11.00 -13.49 4.59
N CYS A 353 9.81 -12.86 4.53
CA CYS A 353 8.55 -13.57 4.39
C CYS A 353 8.43 -14.34 3.05
N TYR A 354 9.06 -13.82 1.98
CA TYR A 354 9.00 -14.46 0.66
C TYR A 354 9.80 -15.76 0.61
N TYR A 355 11.02 -15.75 1.16
CA TYR A 355 11.95 -16.89 1.12
C TYR A 355 11.80 -17.85 2.32
N ASN A 356 11.31 -17.38 3.47
CA ASN A 356 11.18 -18.19 4.67
C ASN A 356 9.73 -18.65 4.89
N LYS A 357 9.45 -19.94 4.68
CA LYS A 357 8.09 -20.49 4.91
C LYS A 357 7.65 -20.47 6.38
N ASN A 358 8.60 -20.35 7.31
CA ASN A 358 8.41 -20.30 8.75
C ASN A 358 8.62 -18.89 9.31
N TYR A 359 8.35 -17.84 8.54
CA TYR A 359 8.58 -16.44 8.93
C TYR A 359 7.88 -16.02 10.24
N ASP A 360 6.88 -16.78 10.69
CA ASP A 360 6.07 -16.58 11.90
C ASP A 360 6.35 -17.62 13.00
N LYS A 361 7.46 -18.36 12.91
CA LYS A 361 7.85 -19.37 13.90
C LYS A 361 9.35 -19.30 14.25
N VAL A 362 9.71 -19.84 15.41
CA VAL A 362 11.12 -19.92 15.87
C VAL A 362 11.99 -20.70 14.87
N GLU A 363 11.43 -21.70 14.17
CA GLU A 363 12.15 -22.46 13.13
C GLU A 363 12.60 -21.59 11.96
N GLY A 364 11.97 -20.43 11.75
CA GLY A 364 12.37 -19.44 10.76
C GLY A 364 13.59 -18.60 11.16
N ALA A 365 14.02 -18.63 12.42
CA ALA A 365 15.21 -17.91 12.87
C ALA A 365 16.51 -18.57 12.38
N TYR A 366 17.61 -17.81 12.37
CA TYR A 366 18.95 -18.32 12.07
C TYR A 366 19.39 -19.38 13.09
N ASP A 367 20.24 -20.32 12.67
CA ASP A 367 20.65 -21.46 13.49
C ASP A 367 21.31 -21.07 14.82
N TRP A 368 22.11 -20.01 14.82
CA TRP A 368 22.73 -19.50 16.05
C TRP A 368 21.66 -19.02 17.06
N ALA A 369 20.59 -18.38 16.59
CA ALA A 369 19.49 -17.89 17.42
C ALA A 369 18.66 -19.05 17.96
N LYS A 370 18.37 -20.06 17.13
CA LYS A 370 17.68 -21.29 17.56
C LYS A 370 18.49 -22.05 18.60
N LYS A 371 19.81 -22.16 18.40
CA LYS A 371 20.72 -22.81 19.35
C LYS A 371 20.73 -22.10 20.69
N THR A 372 20.96 -20.78 20.71
CA THR A 372 21.00 -20.04 21.97
C THR A 372 19.66 -20.05 22.71
N LEU A 373 18.52 -19.98 22.00
CA LEU A 373 17.19 -20.12 22.63
C LEU A 373 16.99 -21.51 23.23
N LYS A 374 17.50 -22.56 22.58
CA LYS A 374 17.41 -23.94 23.06
C LYS A 374 18.29 -24.16 24.29
N ASP A 375 19.52 -23.65 24.28
CA ASP A 375 20.48 -23.78 25.38
C ASP A 375 19.93 -23.14 26.67
N HIS A 376 19.22 -22.01 26.54
CA HIS A 376 18.57 -21.29 27.64
C HIS A 376 17.09 -21.67 27.86
N SER A 377 16.59 -22.74 27.22
CA SER A 377 15.16 -23.09 27.31
C SER A 377 14.70 -23.48 28.72
N LYS A 378 15.61 -23.98 29.56
CA LYS A 378 15.34 -24.42 30.94
C LYS A 378 15.57 -23.34 32.00
N ASP A 379 16.05 -22.16 31.60
CA ASP A 379 16.27 -21.06 32.53
C ASP A 379 14.94 -20.63 33.15
N LYS A 380 14.90 -20.52 34.48
CA LYS A 380 13.69 -20.03 35.17
C LYS A 380 13.43 -18.60 34.74
N ARG A 381 12.26 -18.34 34.17
CA ARG A 381 11.82 -16.97 33.87
C ARG A 381 11.53 -16.26 35.18
N GLU A 382 11.94 -15.01 35.29
CA GLU A 382 11.68 -14.17 36.46
C GLU A 382 10.18 -13.99 36.69
N TYR A 383 9.42 -13.85 35.60
CA TYR A 383 7.96 -13.69 35.61
C TYR A 383 7.31 -14.57 34.54
N ILE A 384 6.13 -15.10 34.84
CA ILE A 384 5.25 -15.79 33.89
C ILE A 384 3.89 -15.09 33.96
N TYR A 385 3.47 -14.53 32.84
CA TYR A 385 2.14 -13.92 32.68
C TYR A 385 1.21 -14.96 32.06
N TYR A 386 0.01 -15.10 32.63
CA TYR A 386 -1.03 -16.03 32.20
C TYR A 386 -2.15 -15.29 31.47
#